data_AF-A0A3N6EXF2-F1
#
_entry.id   AF-A0A3N6EXF2-F1
#
_cell.length_a   1.000
_cell.length_b   1.000
_cell.length_c   1.000
_cell.angle_alpha   90.00
_cell.angle_beta   90.00
_cell.angle_gamma   90.00
#
_symmetry.space_group_name_H-M   'P 1'
#
loop_
_entity.id
_entity.type
_entity.pdbx_description
1 polymer ?
#
loop_
_entity_poly.entity_id
_entity_poly.type
_entity_poly.pdbx_seq_one_letter_code
_entity_poly.pdbx_strand_id
1 'polypeptide(L)'
;MHVLLPELLTSPADWRTLAPGLFEGGSLGNGAAMRVAPLGARFHADLGLAAGQAVLSAVVTHAHPEGVAGAVAVAVAAALSVRGEFTLEAVAERTPQGAVRDGVLSAAQVPFATDPWKAADLLGNGSRIRADDTVPFALWTAARHPGDLETALWATAEGFGDVDTTCAITAGVVGAVTGVEGVPAEWRLRREPLG
;
A
#
# COMPACT_ATOMS: atom_id res chain seq x y z
N MET A 1 -12.04 11.08 -6.02
CA MET A 1 -13.08 10.40 -5.20
C MET A 1 -14.26 11.28 -4.77
N HIS A 2 -14.18 12.61 -4.86
CA HIS A 2 -15.25 13.49 -4.35
C HIS A 2 -16.62 13.35 -5.03
N VAL A 3 -16.69 12.75 -6.22
CA VAL A 3 -17.96 12.50 -6.93
C VAL A 3 -18.53 11.11 -6.60
N LEU A 4 -17.68 10.08 -6.56
CA LEU A 4 -18.13 8.69 -6.39
C LEU A 4 -18.69 8.39 -4.98
N LEU A 5 -18.06 8.88 -3.90
CA LEU A 5 -18.56 8.55 -2.54
C LEU A 5 -19.95 9.12 -2.24
N PRO A 6 -20.28 10.39 -2.57
CA PRO A 6 -21.64 10.90 -2.42
C PRO A 6 -22.69 10.07 -3.16
N GLU A 7 -22.40 9.63 -4.38
CA GLU A 7 -23.31 8.78 -5.15
C GLU A 7 -23.51 7.42 -4.48
N LEU A 8 -22.43 6.77 -4.03
CA LEU A 8 -22.51 5.50 -3.32
C LEU A 8 -23.20 5.58 -1.95
N LEU A 9 -23.21 6.75 -1.30
CA LEU A 9 -24.02 6.94 -0.09
C LEU A 9 -25.52 6.85 -0.39
N THR A 10 -25.94 7.27 -1.58
CA THR A 10 -27.35 7.20 -1.99
C THR A 10 -27.72 5.84 -2.57
N SER A 11 -26.82 5.21 -3.33
CA SER A 11 -27.07 3.95 -4.02
C SER A 11 -25.86 3.00 -3.91
N PRO A 12 -25.63 2.37 -2.73
CA PRO A 12 -24.43 1.58 -2.48
C PRO A 12 -24.24 0.40 -3.43
N ALA A 13 -25.33 -0.16 -3.98
CA ALA A 13 -25.28 -1.31 -4.87
C ALA A 13 -24.61 -1.02 -6.23
N ASP A 14 -24.55 0.26 -6.61
CA ASP A 14 -24.18 0.70 -7.96
C ASP A 14 -22.67 0.85 -8.16
N TRP A 15 -21.86 0.54 -7.15
CA TRP A 15 -20.39 0.61 -7.22
C TRP A 15 -19.82 -0.18 -8.41
N ARG A 16 -20.47 -1.28 -8.80
CA ARG A 16 -20.05 -2.12 -9.93
C ARG A 16 -20.11 -1.39 -11.28
N THR A 17 -20.92 -0.33 -11.35
CA THR A 17 -21.08 0.50 -12.54
C THR A 17 -20.37 1.84 -12.36
N LEU A 18 -20.54 2.48 -11.20
CA LEU A 18 -20.03 3.83 -10.93
C LEU A 18 -18.52 3.86 -10.75
N ALA A 19 -17.92 2.87 -10.07
CA ALA A 19 -16.49 2.87 -9.84
C ALA A 19 -15.65 2.66 -11.11
N PRO A 20 -16.01 1.73 -12.02
CA PRO A 20 -15.35 1.63 -13.34
C PRO A 20 -15.66 2.79 -14.27
N GLY A 21 -16.83 3.43 -14.13
CA GLY A 21 -17.21 4.60 -14.93
C GLY A 21 -16.51 5.90 -14.53
N LEU A 22 -15.83 5.91 -13.38
CA LEU A 22 -14.99 7.03 -12.95
C LEU A 22 -13.67 6.99 -13.73
N PHE A 23 -13.38 8.01 -14.56
CA PHE A 23 -12.24 8.01 -15.49
C PHE A 23 -12.31 6.86 -16.51
N GLU A 24 -11.30 6.73 -17.37
CA GLU A 24 -11.22 5.62 -18.35
C GLU A 24 -10.89 4.29 -17.64
N GLY A 25 -11.91 3.64 -17.06
CA GLY A 25 -11.80 2.31 -16.46
C GLY A 25 -11.59 2.27 -14.94
N GLY A 26 -11.83 3.39 -14.24
CA GLY A 26 -11.69 3.51 -12.79
C GLY A 26 -10.52 4.38 -12.35
N SER A 27 -10.45 4.67 -11.05
CA SER A 27 -9.29 5.35 -10.45
C SER A 27 -8.09 4.41 -10.36
N LEU A 28 -6.96 4.81 -10.94
CA LEU A 28 -5.64 4.18 -10.75
C LEU A 28 -4.87 4.71 -9.52
N GLY A 29 -5.55 5.48 -8.68
CA GLY A 29 -4.96 6.11 -7.50
C GLY A 29 -4.48 5.12 -6.43
N ASN A 30 -3.61 5.60 -5.56
CA ASN A 30 -3.02 4.85 -4.45
C ASN A 30 -3.97 4.63 -3.25
N GLY A 31 -5.18 5.21 -3.28
CA GLY A 31 -6.10 5.18 -2.14
C GLY A 31 -6.61 3.79 -1.75
N ALA A 32 -6.58 2.81 -2.65
CA ALA A 32 -6.84 1.41 -2.30
C ALA A 32 -5.66 0.76 -1.57
N ALA A 33 -4.42 1.08 -1.98
CA ALA A 33 -3.20 0.54 -1.39
C ALA A 33 -2.99 1.04 0.06
N MET A 34 -3.27 2.31 0.33
CA MET A 34 -3.02 2.92 1.65
C MET A 34 -3.84 2.35 2.81
N ARG A 35 -4.88 1.55 2.54
CA ARG A 35 -5.82 1.05 3.56
C ARG A 35 -5.92 -0.47 3.64
N VAL A 36 -5.16 -1.21 2.84
CA VAL A 36 -5.40 -2.65 2.62
C VAL A 36 -4.54 -3.56 3.50
N ALA A 37 -3.46 -3.04 4.10
CA ALA A 37 -2.53 -3.84 4.90
C ALA A 37 -3.21 -4.69 6.01
N PRO A 38 -4.25 -4.22 6.73
CA PRO A 38 -4.96 -5.04 7.71
C PRO A 38 -5.58 -6.33 7.13
N LEU A 39 -6.02 -6.31 5.87
CA LEU A 39 -6.53 -7.52 5.21
C LEU A 39 -5.40 -8.54 4.98
N GLY A 40 -4.23 -8.06 4.54
CA GLY A 40 -3.04 -8.88 4.41
C GLY A 40 -2.64 -9.53 5.73
N ALA A 41 -2.55 -8.74 6.79
CA ALA A 41 -2.25 -9.23 8.14
C ALA A 41 -3.31 -10.25 8.63
N ARG A 42 -4.60 -10.00 8.38
CA ARG A 42 -5.69 -10.90 8.82
C ARG A 42 -5.71 -12.24 8.09
N PHE A 43 -5.41 -12.25 6.80
CA PHE A 43 -5.48 -13.43 5.95
C PHE A 43 -4.09 -14.01 5.63
N HIS A 44 -3.08 -13.70 6.43
CA HIS A 44 -1.68 -14.04 6.17
C HIS A 44 -1.43 -15.53 5.88
N ALA A 45 -2.22 -16.43 6.47
CA ALA A 45 -2.09 -17.88 6.26
C ALA A 45 -2.37 -18.34 4.82
N ASP A 46 -3.14 -17.57 4.04
CA ASP A 46 -3.45 -17.86 2.64
C ASP A 46 -3.26 -16.59 1.79
N LEU A 47 -2.13 -16.54 1.08
CA LEU A 47 -1.78 -15.39 0.23
C LEU A 47 -2.78 -15.20 -0.93
N GLY A 48 -3.40 -16.27 -1.42
CA GLY A 48 -4.42 -16.18 -2.47
C GLY A 48 -5.69 -15.52 -1.93
N LEU A 49 -6.10 -15.90 -0.71
CA LEU A 49 -7.22 -15.26 -0.02
C LEU A 49 -6.90 -13.79 0.31
N ALA A 50 -5.69 -13.48 0.81
CA ALA A 50 -5.27 -12.10 1.08
C ALA A 50 -5.35 -11.22 -0.19
N ALA A 51 -4.82 -11.70 -1.31
CA ALA A 51 -4.92 -11.01 -2.60
C ALA A 51 -6.38 -10.87 -3.06
N GLY A 52 -7.20 -11.91 -2.94
CA GLY A 52 -8.62 -11.86 -3.29
C GLY A 52 -9.40 -10.82 -2.47
N GLN A 53 -9.15 -10.74 -1.16
CA GLN A 53 -9.78 -9.74 -0.29
C GLN A 53 -9.31 -8.32 -0.62
N ALA A 54 -8.02 -8.15 -0.98
CA ALA A 54 -7.51 -6.89 -1.47
C ALA A 54 -8.25 -6.42 -2.74
N VAL A 55 -8.42 -7.31 -3.73
CA VAL A 55 -9.18 -7.03 -4.96
C VAL A 55 -10.60 -6.58 -4.61
N LEU A 56 -11.33 -7.36 -3.81
CA LEU A 56 -12.72 -7.05 -3.44
C LEU A 56 -12.83 -5.69 -2.73
N SER A 57 -11.88 -5.35 -1.86
CA SER A 57 -11.86 -4.05 -1.16
C SER A 57 -11.50 -2.87 -2.07
N ALA A 58 -10.72 -3.09 -3.11
CA ALA A 58 -10.22 -2.06 -4.01
C ALA A 58 -11.29 -1.64 -5.02
N VAL A 59 -11.93 -2.61 -5.68
CA VAL A 59 -12.80 -2.39 -6.85
C VAL A 59 -14.04 -1.52 -6.55
N VAL A 60 -14.42 -1.39 -5.28
CA VAL A 60 -15.53 -0.51 -4.85
C VAL A 60 -15.22 0.97 -5.12
N THR A 61 -13.95 1.36 -5.20
CA THR A 61 -13.53 2.77 -5.40
C THR A 61 -12.41 2.96 -6.42
N HIS A 62 -11.57 1.95 -6.62
CA HIS A 62 -10.40 1.96 -7.49
C HIS A 62 -10.47 0.73 -8.40
N ALA A 63 -11.43 0.75 -9.33
CA ALA A 63 -11.69 -0.37 -10.25
C ALA A 63 -10.61 -0.53 -11.34
N HIS A 64 -9.74 0.47 -11.52
CA HIS A 64 -8.68 0.40 -12.51
C HIS A 64 -7.67 -0.71 -12.15
N PRO A 65 -7.19 -1.51 -13.13
CA PRO A 65 -6.26 -2.61 -12.88
C PRO A 65 -5.03 -2.23 -12.04
N GLU A 66 -4.39 -1.10 -12.32
CA GLU A 66 -3.24 -0.60 -11.54
C GLU A 66 -3.59 -0.23 -10.08
N GLY A 67 -4.77 0.36 -9.85
CA GLY A 67 -5.24 0.66 -8.48
C GLY A 67 -5.48 -0.61 -7.66
N VAL A 68 -6.04 -1.64 -8.32
CA VAL A 68 -6.22 -2.97 -7.75
C VAL A 68 -4.87 -3.66 -7.51
N ALA A 69 -3.94 -3.58 -8.47
CA ALA A 69 -2.61 -4.17 -8.35
C ALA A 69 -1.84 -3.59 -7.17
N GLY A 70 -1.92 -2.27 -6.94
CA GLY A 70 -1.36 -1.63 -5.76
C GLY A 70 -1.92 -2.18 -4.45
N ALA A 71 -3.23 -2.39 -4.37
CA ALA A 71 -3.86 -2.98 -3.20
C ALA A 71 -3.41 -4.44 -2.97
N VAL A 72 -3.32 -5.23 -4.03
CA VAL A 72 -2.82 -6.62 -3.94
C VAL A 72 -1.38 -6.65 -3.45
N ALA A 73 -0.51 -5.82 -4.01
CA ALA A 73 0.90 -5.76 -3.63
C ALA A 73 1.07 -5.46 -2.13
N VAL A 74 0.37 -4.46 -1.60
CA VAL A 74 0.45 -4.08 -0.17
C VAL A 74 -0.14 -5.15 0.75
N ALA A 75 -1.26 -5.77 0.37
CA ALA A 75 -1.86 -6.85 1.17
C ALA A 75 -0.95 -8.08 1.22
N VAL A 76 -0.36 -8.47 0.09
CA VAL A 76 0.58 -9.58 0.03
C VAL A 76 1.84 -9.27 0.82
N ALA A 77 2.37 -8.04 0.75
CA ALA A 77 3.50 -7.61 1.55
C ALA A 77 3.21 -7.76 3.05
N ALA A 78 2.08 -7.23 3.53
CA ALA A 78 1.69 -7.36 4.93
C ALA A 78 1.53 -8.83 5.37
N ALA A 79 0.92 -9.68 4.53
CA ALA A 79 0.78 -11.11 4.79
C ALA A 79 2.14 -11.83 4.89
N LEU A 80 3.06 -11.55 3.96
CA LEU A 80 4.40 -12.10 3.96
C LEU A 80 5.23 -11.59 5.16
N SER A 81 5.05 -10.34 5.57
CA SER A 81 5.72 -9.78 6.75
C SER A 81 5.33 -10.53 8.01
N VAL A 82 4.04 -10.81 8.22
CA VAL A 82 3.56 -11.63 9.35
C VAL A 82 4.16 -13.03 9.33
N ARG A 83 4.38 -13.59 8.15
CA ARG A 83 5.01 -14.92 7.98
C ARG A 83 6.53 -14.92 8.13
N GLY A 84 7.17 -13.75 8.21
CA GLY A 84 8.63 -13.64 8.16
C GLY A 84 9.23 -13.99 6.79
N GLU A 85 8.43 -13.89 5.73
CA GLU A 85 8.78 -14.29 4.34
C GLU A 85 8.79 -13.09 3.38
N PHE A 86 8.76 -11.86 3.89
CA PHE A 86 8.64 -10.67 3.05
C PHE A 86 9.91 -10.40 2.23
N THR A 87 9.80 -10.56 0.92
CA THR A 87 10.70 -10.00 -0.08
C THR A 87 9.92 -9.25 -1.15
N LEU A 88 10.56 -8.30 -1.82
CA LEU A 88 9.93 -7.54 -2.91
C LEU A 88 9.62 -8.45 -4.10
N GLU A 89 10.45 -9.44 -4.38
CA GLU A 89 10.24 -10.44 -5.42
C GLU A 89 9.00 -11.30 -5.14
N ALA A 90 8.83 -11.78 -3.90
CA ALA A 90 7.68 -12.59 -3.51
C ALA A 90 6.36 -11.79 -3.61
N VAL A 91 6.41 -10.49 -3.33
CA VAL A 91 5.28 -9.58 -3.58
C VAL A 91 5.03 -9.46 -5.08
N ALA A 92 6.06 -9.16 -5.88
CA ALA A 92 5.94 -8.98 -7.33
C ALA A 92 5.38 -10.23 -8.04
N GLU A 93 5.74 -11.43 -7.60
CA GLU A 93 5.19 -12.70 -8.13
C GLU A 93 3.67 -12.80 -8.00
N ARG A 94 3.09 -12.17 -6.98
CA ARG A 94 1.65 -12.20 -6.68
C ARG A 94 0.92 -10.93 -7.11
N THR A 95 1.64 -9.87 -7.46
CA THR A 95 1.06 -8.65 -8.01
C THR A 95 0.60 -8.89 -9.46
N PRO A 96 -0.63 -8.46 -9.84
CA PRO A 96 -1.07 -8.50 -11.23
C PRO A 96 -0.05 -7.85 -12.17
N GLN A 97 0.05 -8.37 -13.41
CA GLN A 97 0.94 -7.79 -14.42
C GLN A 97 0.53 -6.33 -14.70
N GLY A 98 1.52 -5.43 -14.77
CA GLY A 98 1.28 -4.00 -14.91
C GLY A 98 2.40 -3.16 -14.29
N ALA A 99 2.22 -1.84 -14.34
CA ALA A 99 3.23 -0.87 -13.91
C ALA A 99 3.58 -1.00 -12.42
N VAL A 100 2.60 -1.32 -11.56
CA VAL A 100 2.88 -1.59 -10.14
C VAL A 100 3.84 -2.77 -9.97
N ARG A 101 3.61 -3.89 -10.66
CA ARG A 101 4.50 -5.06 -10.56
C ARG A 101 5.91 -4.74 -11.03
N ASP A 102 6.03 -4.04 -12.16
CA ASP A 102 7.32 -3.65 -12.72
C ASP A 102 8.07 -2.69 -11.77
N GLY A 103 7.34 -1.78 -11.12
CA GLY A 103 7.87 -0.92 -10.06
C GLY A 103 8.36 -1.70 -8.85
N VAL A 104 7.61 -2.69 -8.37
CA VAL A 104 8.04 -3.56 -7.25
C VAL A 104 9.27 -4.40 -7.61
N LEU A 105 9.37 -4.90 -8.86
CA LEU A 105 10.57 -5.56 -9.35
C LEU A 105 11.77 -4.62 -9.41
N SER A 106 11.54 -3.36 -9.83
CA SER A 106 12.58 -2.33 -9.84
C SER A 106 13.04 -2.00 -8.42
N ALA A 107 12.12 -1.90 -7.46
CA ALA A 107 12.42 -1.71 -6.05
C ALA A 107 13.32 -2.82 -5.51
N ALA A 108 13.09 -4.08 -5.91
CA ALA A 108 13.93 -5.21 -5.51
C ALA A 108 15.40 -5.06 -5.95
N GLN A 109 15.66 -4.28 -7.01
CA GLN A 109 17.02 -4.02 -7.51
C GLN A 109 17.68 -2.79 -6.86
N VAL A 110 16.96 -1.99 -6.07
CA VAL A 110 17.51 -0.82 -5.37
C VAL A 110 18.18 -1.26 -4.07
N PRO A 111 19.51 -1.11 -3.89
CA PRO A 111 20.19 -1.53 -2.68
C PRO A 111 19.67 -0.80 -1.45
N PHE A 112 19.46 -1.50 -0.33
CA PHE A 112 19.04 -0.88 0.94
C PHE A 112 20.05 0.11 1.54
N ALA A 113 21.28 0.15 1.04
CA ALA A 113 22.25 1.20 1.36
C ALA A 113 21.95 2.55 0.67
N THR A 114 20.98 2.59 -0.25
CA THR A 114 20.55 3.82 -0.92
C THR A 114 19.87 4.76 0.06
N ASP A 115 20.17 6.05 -0.02
CA ASP A 115 19.48 7.07 0.77
C ASP A 115 17.98 7.07 0.40
N PRO A 116 17.05 7.15 1.37
CA PRO A 116 15.62 7.01 1.07
C PRO A 116 15.10 8.00 0.03
N TRP A 117 15.54 9.26 0.07
CA TRP A 117 15.14 10.27 -0.92
C TRP A 117 15.56 9.89 -2.36
N LYS A 118 16.74 9.26 -2.54
CA LYS A 118 17.19 8.77 -3.86
C LYS A 118 16.38 7.56 -4.31
N ALA A 119 16.04 6.67 -3.38
CA ALA A 119 15.17 5.53 -3.69
C ALA A 119 13.78 6.03 -4.12
N ALA A 120 13.26 7.07 -3.47
CA ALA A 120 12.00 7.72 -3.83
C ALA A 120 12.03 8.35 -5.24
N ASP A 121 13.12 9.02 -5.61
CA ASP A 121 13.32 9.55 -6.98
C ASP A 121 13.30 8.45 -8.05
N LEU A 122 13.79 7.25 -7.73
CA LEU A 122 13.83 6.11 -8.66
C LEU A 122 12.50 5.35 -8.74
N LEU A 123 11.80 5.23 -7.61
CA LEU A 123 10.66 4.32 -7.43
C LEU A 123 9.30 5.04 -7.41
N GLY A 124 9.31 6.36 -7.38
CA GLY A 124 8.14 7.20 -7.21
C GLY A 124 7.84 7.45 -5.73
N ASN A 125 7.46 8.69 -5.41
CA ASN A 125 7.13 9.15 -4.05
C ASN A 125 5.64 9.48 -3.87
N GLY A 126 4.81 9.02 -4.80
CA GLY A 126 3.37 9.21 -4.82
C GLY A 126 2.92 10.61 -5.26
N SER A 127 3.81 11.51 -5.67
CA SER A 127 3.44 12.85 -6.15
C SER A 127 2.45 12.85 -7.33
N ARG A 128 2.36 11.75 -8.09
CA ARG A 128 1.35 11.58 -9.15
C ARG A 128 0.00 11.06 -8.64
N ILE A 129 -0.13 10.72 -7.36
CA ILE A 129 -1.31 10.11 -6.72
C ILE A 129 -1.73 8.82 -7.45
N ARG A 130 -0.74 7.99 -7.81
CA ARG A 130 -0.94 6.73 -8.56
C ARG A 130 -0.35 5.56 -7.80
N ALA A 131 -0.98 4.39 -7.92
CA ALA A 131 -0.46 3.18 -7.29
C ALA A 131 0.98 2.84 -7.74
N ASP A 132 1.27 2.93 -9.04
CA ASP A 132 2.60 2.65 -9.61
C ASP A 132 3.67 3.66 -9.18
N ASP A 133 3.27 4.87 -8.80
CA ASP A 133 4.15 5.93 -8.32
C ASP A 133 4.35 5.93 -6.81
N THR A 134 3.63 5.08 -6.06
CA THR A 134 3.58 5.15 -4.59
C THR A 134 4.04 3.84 -3.95
N VAL A 135 3.47 2.72 -4.44
CA VAL A 135 3.63 1.40 -3.81
C VAL A 135 5.07 0.90 -3.85
N PRO A 136 5.85 1.05 -4.95
CA PRO A 136 7.21 0.53 -5.01
C PRO A 136 8.13 1.09 -3.91
N PHE A 137 8.16 2.42 -3.73
CA PHE A 137 8.99 3.05 -2.69
C PHE A 137 8.54 2.71 -1.27
N ALA A 138 7.22 2.69 -1.03
CA ALA A 138 6.68 2.33 0.28
C ALA A 138 7.03 0.88 0.67
N LEU A 139 6.89 -0.07 -0.27
CA LEU A 139 7.28 -1.46 -0.03
C LEU A 139 8.79 -1.64 0.11
N TRP A 140 9.59 -0.89 -0.64
CA TRP A 140 11.04 -0.89 -0.48
C TRP A 140 11.45 -0.46 0.93
N THR A 141 10.84 0.61 1.44
CA THR A 141 11.15 1.12 2.78
C THR A 141 10.67 0.15 3.85
N ALA A 142 9.51 -0.48 3.68
CA ALA A 142 9.03 -1.52 4.59
C ALA A 142 9.97 -2.75 4.63
N ALA A 143 10.47 -3.19 3.47
CA ALA A 143 11.38 -4.32 3.37
C ALA A 143 12.77 -4.01 3.97
N ARG A 144 13.20 -2.75 3.91
CA ARG A 144 14.45 -2.28 4.52
C ARG A 144 14.43 -2.31 6.06
N HIS A 145 13.25 -2.13 6.65
CA HIS A 145 13.08 -1.96 8.10
C HIS A 145 12.09 -2.98 8.69
N PRO A 146 12.36 -4.29 8.56
CA PRO A 146 11.48 -5.31 9.09
C PRO A 146 11.46 -5.23 10.63
N GLY A 147 10.30 -4.88 11.20
CA GLY A 147 10.12 -4.81 12.64
C GLY A 147 10.59 -3.51 13.32
N ASP A 148 11.02 -2.50 12.57
CA ASP A 148 11.38 -1.18 13.10
C ASP A 148 10.48 -0.10 12.50
N LEU A 149 9.34 0.12 13.15
CA LEU A 149 8.30 1.03 12.66
C LEU A 149 8.74 2.49 12.65
N GLU A 150 9.50 2.91 13.67
CA GLU A 150 9.91 4.31 13.80
C GLU A 150 10.91 4.69 12.72
N THR A 151 11.96 3.88 12.54
CA THR A 151 12.95 4.14 11.48
C THR A 151 12.33 4.01 10.10
N ALA A 152 11.41 3.05 9.88
CA ALA A 152 10.70 2.90 8.61
C ALA A 152 9.91 4.15 8.23
N LEU A 153 9.21 4.77 9.19
CA LEU A 153 8.41 5.96 8.96
C LEU A 153 9.28 7.20 8.68
N TRP A 154 10.36 7.40 9.43
CA TRP A 154 11.28 8.50 9.16
C TRP A 154 11.97 8.36 7.80
N ALA A 155 12.45 7.17 7.46
CA ALA A 155 13.02 6.89 6.15
C ALA A 155 12.00 7.10 5.01
N THR A 156 10.73 6.73 5.22
CA THR A 156 9.69 6.96 4.22
C THR A 156 9.43 8.46 4.02
N ALA A 157 9.36 9.22 5.12
CA ALA A 157 9.09 10.66 5.07
C ALA A 157 10.18 11.47 4.34
N GLU A 158 11.44 11.02 4.37
CA GLU A 158 12.54 11.61 3.60
C GLU A 158 12.33 11.55 2.07
N GLY A 159 11.44 10.68 1.58
CA GLY A 159 11.08 10.59 0.16
C GLY A 159 10.20 11.73 -0.37
N PHE A 160 9.62 12.54 0.52
CA PHE A 160 8.66 13.60 0.20
C PHE A 160 7.48 13.10 -0.68
N GLY A 161 6.80 14.00 -1.40
CA GLY A 161 5.65 13.65 -2.25
C GLY A 161 4.36 13.44 -1.45
N ASP A 162 3.69 12.33 -1.69
CA ASP A 162 2.47 11.89 -0.98
C ASP A 162 2.88 11.16 0.30
N VAL A 163 3.44 11.94 1.24
CA VAL A 163 4.12 11.45 2.44
C VAL A 163 3.17 10.68 3.35
N ASP A 164 1.93 11.15 3.52
CA ASP A 164 0.94 10.48 4.36
C ASP A 164 0.57 9.10 3.79
N THR A 165 0.36 9.00 2.49
CA THR A 165 0.02 7.72 1.83
C THR A 165 1.18 6.74 1.85
N THR A 166 2.39 7.18 1.51
CA THR A 166 3.58 6.31 1.55
C THR A 166 3.86 5.83 2.96
N CYS A 167 3.78 6.72 3.97
CA CYS A 167 3.90 6.36 5.38
C CYS A 167 2.81 5.37 5.83
N ALA A 168 1.55 5.58 5.41
CA ALA A 168 0.45 4.67 5.75
C ALA A 168 0.67 3.25 5.21
N ILE A 169 1.18 3.13 3.97
CA ILE A 169 1.52 1.84 3.37
C ILE A 169 2.69 1.19 4.11
N THR A 170 3.80 1.91 4.29
CA THR A 170 4.99 1.40 4.98
C THR A 170 4.64 0.94 6.39
N ALA A 171 3.97 1.79 7.18
CA ALA A 171 3.56 1.49 8.54
C ALA A 171 2.55 0.35 8.61
N GLY A 172 1.64 0.23 7.64
CA GLY A 172 0.71 -0.89 7.57
C GLY A 172 1.42 -2.24 7.42
N VAL A 173 2.46 -2.30 6.58
CA VAL A 173 3.25 -3.53 6.34
C VAL A 173 4.17 -3.84 7.52
N VAL A 174 4.91 -2.87 8.03
CA VAL A 174 5.82 -3.06 9.19
C VAL A 174 5.02 -3.32 10.46
N GLY A 175 3.93 -2.57 10.66
CA GLY A 175 3.01 -2.69 11.79
C GLY A 175 2.30 -4.03 11.89
N ALA A 176 2.17 -4.76 10.77
CA ALA A 176 1.66 -6.13 10.77
C ALA A 176 2.54 -7.08 11.62
N VAL A 177 3.83 -6.76 11.77
CA VAL A 177 4.79 -7.54 12.57
C VAL A 177 4.95 -6.95 13.97
N THR A 178 5.12 -5.63 14.06
CA THR A 178 5.41 -4.98 15.35
C THR A 178 4.18 -4.90 16.26
N GLY A 179 2.98 -4.97 15.67
CA GLY A 179 1.73 -4.70 16.37
C GLY A 179 1.66 -3.28 16.91
N VAL A 180 0.63 -3.01 17.73
CA VAL A 180 0.40 -1.69 18.35
C VAL A 180 1.46 -1.35 19.40
N GLU A 181 2.06 -2.36 20.03
CA GLU A 181 3.10 -2.17 21.05
C GLU A 181 4.44 -1.70 20.46
N GLY A 182 4.65 -1.91 19.15
CA GLY A 182 5.80 -1.35 18.45
C GLY A 182 5.67 0.14 18.10
N VAL A 183 4.52 0.77 18.37
CA VAL A 183 4.35 2.22 18.15
C VAL A 183 4.89 2.98 19.37
N PRO A 184 5.79 3.96 19.19
CA PRO A 184 6.28 4.79 20.29
C PRO A 184 5.14 5.40 21.12
N ALA A 185 5.26 5.33 22.45
CA ALA A 185 4.22 5.80 23.36
C ALA A 185 3.86 7.28 23.15
N GLU A 186 4.86 8.12 22.85
CA GLU A 186 4.66 9.53 22.53
C GLU A 186 3.77 9.73 21.28
N TRP A 187 3.95 8.91 20.25
CA TRP A 187 3.12 8.98 19.04
C TRP A 187 1.69 8.52 19.33
N ARG A 188 1.52 7.47 20.15
CA ARG A 188 0.20 7.00 20.60
C ARG A 188 -0.57 8.05 21.40
N LEU A 189 0.13 8.94 22.12
CA LEU A 189 -0.46 10.04 22.90
C LEU A 189 -0.79 11.28 22.04
N ARG A 190 -0.10 11.46 20.91
CA ARG A 190 -0.27 12.64 20.03
C ARG A 190 -1.19 12.43 18.83
N ARG A 191 -1.52 11.18 18.51
CA ARG A 191 -2.47 10.86 17.44
C ARG A 191 -3.91 11.25 17.80
N GLU A 192 -4.73 11.44 16.78
CA GLU A 192 -6.18 11.58 16.97
C GLU A 192 -6.77 10.30 17.60
N PRO A 193 -7.79 10.42 18.49
CA PRO A 193 -8.48 9.27 19.03
C PRO A 193 -9.08 8.41 17.91
N LEU A 194 -8.94 7.09 18.01
CA LEU A 194 -9.77 6.17 17.23
C LEU A 194 -11.13 6.17 17.90
N GLY A 195 -12.17 6.60 17.18
CA GLY A 195 -13.54 6.69 17.68
C GLY A 195 -14.14 5.36 18.11
#